data_AF-A0A972S151-F1
#
_entry.id   AF-A0A972S151-F1
#
_cell.length_a   1.000
_cell.length_b   1.000
_cell.length_c   1.000
_cell.angle_alpha   90.00
_cell.angle_beta   90.00
_cell.angle_gamma   90.00
#
_symmetry.space_group_name_H-M   'P 1'
#
loop_
_entity.id
_entity.type
_entity.pdbx_description
1 polymer ?
#
loop_
_entity_poly.entity_id
_entity_poly.type
_entity_poly.pdbx_seq_one_letter_code
_entity_poly.pdbx_strand_id
1 'polypeptide(L)'
;MLKDLLYLGVGGALLAKEKVEEQLQKLVKKGRLSEEEVKKIVEEAKKRGEEEEKRAKEELKKLLKEIVAELDLATKKDIEKLCKK
;
A
#
# COMPACT_ATOMS: atom_id res chain seq x y z
N MET A 1 -11.59 -13.16 -3.85
CA MET A 1 -10.40 -13.44 -2.99
C MET A 1 -9.32 -12.36 -3.12
N LEU A 2 -8.56 -12.26 -4.21
CA LEU A 2 -7.49 -11.24 -4.32
C LEU A 2 -8.02 -9.79 -4.25
N LYS A 3 -9.16 -9.55 -4.90
CA LYS A 3 -9.82 -8.23 -4.91
C LYS A 3 -10.31 -7.83 -3.51
N ASP A 4 -10.83 -8.78 -2.75
CA ASP A 4 -11.31 -8.56 -1.37
C ASP A 4 -10.14 -8.30 -0.42
N LEU A 5 -9.01 -9.01 -0.59
CA LEU A 5 -7.79 -8.77 0.19
C LEU A 5 -7.23 -7.36 -0.08
N LEU A 6 -7.23 -6.91 -1.34
CA LEU A 6 -6.82 -5.54 -1.69
C LEU A 6 -7.75 -4.51 -1.04
N TYR A 7 -9.06 -4.72 -1.08
CA TYR A 7 -10.02 -3.84 -0.43
C TYR A 7 -9.85 -3.81 1.09
N LEU A 8 -9.64 -4.97 1.72
CA LEU A 8 -9.37 -5.06 3.15
C LEU A 8 -8.05 -4.36 3.52
N GLY A 9 -7.00 -4.53 2.71
CA GLY A 9 -5.71 -3.88 2.92
C GLY A 9 -5.82 -2.36 2.86
N VAL A 10 -6.47 -1.82 1.83
CA VAL A 10 -6.68 -0.37 1.68
C VAL A 10 -7.60 0.18 2.77
N GLY A 11 -8.72 -0.48 3.03
CA GLY A 11 -9.67 -0.06 4.08
C GLY A 11 -9.05 -0.12 5.47
N GLY A 12 -8.31 -1.19 5.79
CA GLY A 12 -7.61 -1.35 7.06
C GLY A 12 -6.51 -0.30 7.26
N ALA A 13 -5.75 0.02 6.21
CA ALA A 13 -4.75 1.09 6.26
C ALA A 13 -5.39 2.47 6.51
N LEU A 14 -6.55 2.74 5.90
CA LEU A 14 -7.27 3.99 6.10
C LEU A 14 -7.75 4.12 7.56
N LEU A 15 -8.34 3.06 8.12
CA LEU A 15 -8.77 3.04 9.53
C LEU A 15 -7.59 3.21 10.49
N ALA A 16 -6.45 2.58 10.20
CA ALA A 16 -5.24 2.74 10.98
C ALA A 16 -4.74 4.19 10.96
N LYS A 17 -4.74 4.83 9.79
CA LYS A 17 -4.37 6.25 9.63
C LYS A 17 -5.28 7.14 10.49
N GLU A 18 -6.59 6.99 10.39
CA GLU A 18 -7.56 7.76 11.19
C GLU A 18 -7.30 7.60 12.69
N LYS A 19 -7.01 6.36 13.14
CA LYS A 19 -6.76 6.09 14.56
C LYS A 19 -5.47 6.74 15.07
N VAL A 20 -4.41 6.73 14.26
CA VAL A 20 -3.14 7.38 14.61
C VAL A 20 -3.32 8.89 14.67
N GLU A 21 -3.98 9.50 13.68
CA GLU A 21 -4.29 10.94 13.69
C GLU A 21 -5.11 11.33 14.93
N GLU A 22 -6.12 10.54 15.30
CA GLU A 22 -6.90 10.75 16.52
C GLU A 22 -6.03 10.76 17.79
N GLN A 23 -5.07 9.84 17.89
CA GLN A 23 -4.16 9.77 19.05
C GLN A 23 -3.19 10.96 19.09
N LEU A 24 -2.62 11.35 17.94
CA LEU A 24 -1.75 12.52 17.85
C LEU A 24 -2.51 13.79 18.28
N GLN A 25 -3.74 13.97 17.81
CA GLN A 25 -4.61 15.07 18.22
C GLN A 25 -4.91 15.06 19.73
N LYS A 26 -5.11 13.88 20.34
CA LYS A 26 -5.29 13.77 21.80
C LYS A 26 -4.03 14.19 22.56
N LEU A 27 -2.84 13.92 22.04
CA LEU A 27 -1.59 14.33 22.67
C LEU A 27 -1.39 15.84 22.58
N VAL A 28 -1.80 16.47 21.48
CA VAL A 28 -1.84 17.94 21.34
C VAL A 28 -2.79 18.57 22.36
N LYS A 29 -4.02 18.06 22.46
CA LYS A 29 -5.01 18.54 23.44
C LYS A 29 -4.54 18.40 24.90
N LYS A 30 -3.69 17.41 25.18
CA LYS A 30 -3.08 17.19 26.50
C LYS A 30 -1.82 18.04 26.73
N GLY A 31 -1.44 18.90 25.78
CA GLY A 31 -0.24 19.72 25.85
C GLY A 31 1.08 18.93 25.77
N ARG A 32 1.03 17.66 25.35
CA ARG A 32 2.20 16.77 25.27
C ARG A 32 2.96 16.88 23.95
N LEU A 33 2.32 17.43 22.93
CA LEU A 33 2.86 17.64 21.59
C LEU A 33 2.34 18.98 21.08
N SER A 34 3.16 19.70 20.34
CA SER A 34 2.71 20.87 19.56
C SER A 34 2.07 20.44 18.23
N GLU A 35 1.28 21.32 17.63
CA GLU A 35 0.75 21.10 16.28
C GLU A 35 1.87 20.97 15.22
N GLU A 36 2.99 21.69 15.41
CA GLU A 36 4.14 21.62 14.51
C GLU A 36 4.84 20.27 14.57
N GLU A 37 5.00 19.69 15.77
CA GLU A 37 5.55 18.34 15.94
C GLU A 37 4.65 17.29 15.29
N VAL A 38 3.32 17.39 15.46
CA VAL A 38 2.39 16.48 14.78
C VAL A 38 2.49 16.59 13.26
N LYS A 39 2.55 17.82 12.71
CA LYS A 39 2.73 18.02 11.27
C LYS A 39 4.04 17.40 10.77
N LYS A 40 5.14 17.55 11.50
CA LYS A 40 6.42 16.90 11.17
C LYS A 40 6.31 15.38 11.15
N ILE A 41 5.70 14.79 12.17
CA ILE A 41 5.54 13.32 12.26
C ILE A 41 4.73 12.80 11.06
N VAL A 42 3.63 13.48 10.72
CA VAL A 42 2.77 13.09 9.59
C VAL A 42 3.51 13.24 8.25
N GLU A 43 4.23 14.34 8.04
CA GLU A 43 5.01 14.56 6.81
C GLU A 43 6.15 13.54 6.66
N GLU A 44 6.88 13.23 7.74
CA GLU A 44 7.91 12.19 7.72
C GLU A 44 7.32 10.81 7.42
N ALA A 45 6.18 10.47 8.03
CA ALA A 45 5.47 9.23 7.76
C ALA A 45 5.02 9.14 6.31
N LYS A 46 4.48 10.23 5.75
CA LYS A 46 4.06 10.31 4.35
C LYS A 46 5.25 10.13 3.40
N LYS A 47 6.36 10.83 3.63
CA LYS A 47 7.56 10.73 2.80
C LYS A 47 8.14 9.32 2.78
N ARG A 48 8.23 8.67 3.95
CA ARG A 48 8.65 7.26 4.04
C ARG A 48 7.67 6.33 3.33
N GLY A 49 6.37 6.61 3.45
CA GLY A 49 5.32 5.89 2.76
C GLY A 49 5.45 5.94 1.24
N GLU A 50 5.74 7.11 0.66
CA GLU A 50 5.96 7.29 -0.78
C GLU A 50 7.19 6.53 -1.29
N GLU A 51 8.26 6.47 -0.49
CA GLU A 51 9.47 5.69 -0.81
C GLU A 51 9.19 4.19 -0.80
N GLU A 52 8.49 3.69 0.22
CA GLU A 52 8.16 2.27 0.32
C GLU A 52 7.04 1.84 -0.63
N GLU A 53 6.11 2.72 -1.01
CA GLU A 53 5.09 2.40 -2.01
C GLU A 53 5.71 1.96 -3.34
N LYS A 54 6.80 2.61 -3.77
CA LYS A 54 7.50 2.24 -5.01
C LYS A 54 8.09 0.83 -4.91
N ARG A 55 8.75 0.52 -3.80
CA ARG A 55 9.35 -0.81 -3.55
C ARG A 55 8.28 -1.89 -3.47
N ALA A 56 7.24 -1.65 -2.67
CA ALA A 56 6.11 -2.55 -2.51
C ALA A 56 5.40 -2.82 -3.84
N LYS A 57 5.25 -1.82 -4.72
CA LYS A 57 4.70 -2.01 -6.07
C LYS A 57 5.57 -2.92 -6.94
N GLU A 58 6.89 -2.76 -6.88
CA GLU A 58 7.81 -3.62 -7.63
C GLU A 58 7.79 -5.06 -7.12
N GLU A 59 7.82 -5.26 -5.81
CA GLU A 59 7.73 -6.57 -5.17
C GLU A 59 6.40 -7.25 -5.47
N LEU A 60 5.28 -6.53 -5.33
CA LEU A 60 3.96 -7.03 -5.66
C LEU A 60 3.88 -7.47 -7.13
N LYS A 61 4.48 -6.69 -8.05
CA LYS A 61 4.52 -7.04 -9.47
C LYS A 61 5.35 -8.31 -9.74
N LYS A 62 6.44 -8.52 -8.99
CA LYS A 62 7.23 -9.76 -9.09
C LYS A 62 6.43 -10.95 -8.57
N LEU A 63 5.85 -10.83 -7.38
CA LEU A 63 5.03 -11.86 -6.76
C LEU A 63 3.87 -12.29 -7.69
N LEU A 64 3.16 -11.33 -8.29
CA LEU A 64 2.07 -11.62 -9.23
C LEU A 64 2.56 -12.36 -10.48
N LYS A 65 3.77 -12.05 -10.98
CA LYS A 65 4.34 -12.79 -12.12
C LYS A 65 4.73 -14.21 -11.75
N GLU A 66 5.30 -14.41 -10.55
CA GLU A 66 5.65 -15.73 -10.04
C GLU A 66 4.40 -16.59 -9.86
N ILE A 67 3.35 -16.07 -9.23
CA ILE A 67 2.07 -16.78 -9.09
C ILE A 67 1.48 -17.16 -10.45
N VAL A 68 1.51 -16.25 -11.43
CA VAL A 68 1.03 -16.54 -12.79
C VAL A 68 1.84 -17.66 -13.46
N ALA A 69 3.15 -17.69 -13.24
CA ALA A 69 4.02 -18.75 -13.77
C ALA A 69 3.82 -20.09 -13.04
N GLU A 70 3.68 -20.09 -11.72
CA GLU A 70 3.44 -21.30 -10.91
C GLU A 70 2.09 -21.95 -11.20
N LEU A 71 1.08 -21.15 -11.55
CA LEU A 71 -0.26 -21.62 -11.90
C LEU A 71 -0.38 -22.00 -13.39
N ASP A 72 0.72 -22.00 -14.15
CA ASP A 72 0.77 -22.31 -15.59
C ASP A 72 -0.25 -21.49 -16.42
N LEU A 73 -0.51 -20.24 -16.00
CA LEU A 73 -1.50 -19.38 -16.64
C LEU A 73 -0.92 -18.74 -17.91
N ALA A 74 -1.63 -18.90 -19.04
CA ALA A 74 -1.24 -18.29 -20.30
C ALA A 74 -1.24 -16.75 -20.19
N THR A 75 -0.10 -16.12 -20.51
CA THR A 75 0.00 -14.67 -20.51
C THR A 75 -0.61 -14.07 -21.78
N LYS A 76 -0.89 -12.76 -21.74
CA LYS A 76 -1.35 -12.04 -22.95
C LYS A 76 -0.40 -12.20 -24.14
N LYS A 77 0.91 -12.29 -23.89
CA LYS A 77 1.91 -12.53 -24.94
C LYS A 77 1.81 -13.91 -25.56
N ASP A 78 1.47 -14.92 -24.76
CA ASP A 78 1.32 -16.30 -25.23
C ASP A 78 0.07 -16.43 -26.11
N ILE A 79 -1.02 -15.77 -25.72
CA ILE A 79 -2.25 -15.69 -26.52
C ILE A 79 -2.00 -14.96 -27.85
N GLU A 80 -1.30 -13.82 -27.84
CA GLU A 80 -0.97 -13.07 -29.06
C GLU A 80 -0.06 -13.86 -30.03
N LYS A 81 0.85 -14.70 -29.50
CA LYS A 81 1.66 -15.61 -30.32
C LYS A 81 0.81 -16.70 -30.98
N LEU A 82 -0.21 -17.19 -30.29
CA LEU A 82 -1.14 -18.19 -30.83
C LEU A 82 -2.08 -17.60 -31.89
N CYS A 83 -2.57 -16.37 -31.70
CA CYS A 83 -3.50 -15.71 -32.64
C CYS A 83 -2.84 -15.15 -33.91
N LYS A 84 -1.50 -15.04 -33.96
CA LYS A 84 -0.76 -14.56 -35.14
C LYS A 84 -0.39 -15.66 -36.14
N LYS A 85 -0.93 -16.86 -35.98
CA LYS A 85 -0.70 -18.01 -36.87
C LYS A 85 -1.96 -18.37 -37.64
#